data_AF-A0A8B7EA88-F1
#
_entry.id   AF-A0A8B7EA88-F1
#
_cell.length_a   1.000
_cell.length_b   1.000
_cell.length_c   1.000
_cell.angle_alpha   90.00
_cell.angle_beta   90.00
_cell.angle_gamma   90.00
#
_symmetry.space_group_name_H-M   'P 1'
#
loop_
_entity.id
_entity.type
_entity.pdbx_description
1 polymer ?
#
loop_
_entity_poly.entity_id
_entity_poly.type
_entity_poly.pdbx_seq_one_letter_code
_entity_poly.pdbx_strand_id
1 'polypeptide(L)'
;MQNGMDVTGVDLGPLTKNSSYMAMYFVMFVVIFTFMIINIYIALIILTFQKQGEKQIHGELDRNQRDCLDHVLNAKPRERFMPKNKSSISFRVWLIVDSILFDYFIMLLIVLNCIQLMMK
;
A
#
# COMPACT_ATOMS: atom_id res chain seq x y z
N MET A 1 37.30 -6.51 6.87
CA MET A 1 37.10 -6.69 8.33
C MET A 1 38.18 -7.58 8.93
N GLN A 2 38.37 -8.82 8.46
CA GLN A 2 39.36 -9.77 9.02
C GLN A 2 40.79 -9.22 9.05
N ASN A 3 41.29 -8.72 7.92
CA ASN A 3 42.63 -8.10 7.87
C ASN A 3 42.78 -6.89 8.81
N GLY A 4 41.69 -6.20 9.16
CA GLY A 4 41.71 -5.08 10.12
C GLY A 4 41.67 -5.53 11.58
N MET A 5 41.14 -6.73 11.85
CA MET A 5 41.17 -7.34 13.19
C MET A 5 42.50 -8.04 13.48
N ASP A 6 43.24 -8.42 12.43
CA ASP A 6 44.53 -9.11 12.55
C ASP A 6 45.73 -8.14 12.55
N VAL A 7 45.47 -6.83 12.57
CA VAL A 7 46.49 -5.76 12.61
C VAL A 7 47.31 -5.83 13.89
N THR A 8 48.63 -5.79 13.72
CA THR A 8 49.67 -5.69 14.75
C THR A 8 50.39 -4.34 14.66
N GLY A 9 51.55 -4.18 15.30
CA GLY A 9 52.36 -2.96 15.16
C GLY A 9 52.93 -2.76 13.75
N VAL A 10 53.52 -1.58 13.52
CA VAL A 10 54.19 -1.25 12.25
C VAL A 10 55.33 -2.24 12.01
N ASP A 11 55.45 -2.73 10.77
CA ASP A 11 56.44 -3.73 10.31
C ASP A 11 56.31 -5.15 10.92
N LEU A 12 55.20 -5.46 11.60
CA LEU A 12 54.90 -6.80 12.13
C LEU A 12 53.85 -7.53 11.27
N GLY A 13 54.02 -8.85 11.13
CA GLY A 13 53.06 -9.71 10.43
C GLY A 13 51.74 -9.88 11.20
N PRO A 14 50.61 -10.12 10.51
CA PRO A 14 49.29 -10.16 11.12
C PRO A 14 49.15 -11.33 12.10
N LEU A 15 48.56 -11.06 13.26
CA LEU A 15 48.23 -12.07 14.26
C LEU A 15 46.72 -12.23 14.33
N THR A 16 46.24 -13.47 14.21
CA THR A 16 44.81 -13.76 14.21
C THR A 16 44.15 -13.26 15.50
N LYS A 17 43.07 -12.46 15.37
CA LYS A 17 42.29 -11.89 16.49
C LYS A 17 43.08 -10.95 17.42
N ASN A 18 44.13 -10.30 16.93
CA ASN A 18 44.93 -9.38 17.76
C ASN A 18 44.15 -8.14 18.22
N SER A 19 43.26 -7.59 17.38
CA SER A 19 42.49 -6.37 17.66
C SER A 19 41.02 -6.55 17.32
N SER A 20 40.31 -7.31 18.17
CA SER A 20 38.87 -7.57 18.00
C SER A 20 38.00 -6.32 18.16
N TYR A 21 38.46 -5.27 18.85
CA TYR A 21 37.74 -3.99 18.96
C TYR A 21 37.53 -3.29 17.61
N MET A 22 38.44 -3.47 16.65
CA MET A 22 38.30 -2.93 15.29
C MET A 22 37.08 -3.50 14.56
N ALA A 23 36.59 -4.68 14.97
CA ALA A 23 35.33 -5.25 14.48
C ALA A 23 34.15 -4.29 14.70
N MET A 24 34.08 -3.70 15.90
CA MET A 24 32.98 -2.81 16.30
C MET A 24 32.95 -1.55 15.44
N TYR A 25 34.13 -1.00 15.13
CA TYR A 25 34.27 0.13 14.21
C TYR A 25 33.69 -0.19 12.82
N PHE A 26 34.05 -1.34 12.22
CA PHE A 26 33.53 -1.72 10.90
C PHE A 26 32.02 -1.94 10.92
N VAL A 27 31.46 -2.55 11.97
CA VAL A 27 30.01 -2.77 12.10
C VAL A 27 29.28 -1.43 12.18
N MET A 28 29.74 -0.52 13.05
CA MET A 28 29.12 0.81 13.18
C MET A 28 29.25 1.62 11.89
N PHE A 29 30.40 1.58 11.22
CA PHE A 29 30.60 2.24 9.94
C PHE A 29 29.64 1.73 8.88
N VAL A 30 29.51 0.40 8.72
CA VAL A 30 28.58 -0.20 7.74
C VAL A 30 27.15 0.20 8.05
N VAL A 31 26.70 0.09 9.31
CA VAL A 31 25.32 0.43 9.69
C VAL A 31 25.00 1.90 9.39
N ILE A 32 25.85 2.83 9.83
CA ILE A 32 25.62 4.27 9.64
C ILE A 32 25.69 4.64 8.15
N PHE A 33 26.70 4.14 7.44
CA PHE A 33 26.90 4.46 6.04
C PHE A 33 25.79 3.88 5.14
N THR A 34 25.42 2.62 5.36
CA THR A 34 24.31 1.97 4.65
C THR A 34 22.98 2.66 4.95
N PHE A 35 22.72 3.02 6.21
CA PHE A 35 21.52 3.77 6.58
C PHE A 35 21.45 5.14 5.87
N MET A 36 22.57 5.86 5.79
CA MET A 36 22.63 7.15 5.09
C MET A 36 22.33 6.99 3.59
N ILE A 37 22.95 6.02 2.92
CA ILE A 37 22.71 5.77 1.48
C ILE A 37 21.25 5.43 1.21
N ILE A 38 20.65 4.55 2.03
CA ILE A 38 19.24 4.18 1.88
C ILE A 38 18.35 5.41 2.03
N ASN A 39 18.60 6.27 3.01
CA ASN A 39 17.79 7.48 3.22
C ASN A 39 17.92 8.49 2.08
N ILE A 40 19.13 8.70 1.56
CA ILE A 40 19.35 9.55 0.39
C ILE A 40 18.63 8.96 -0.83
N TYR A 41 18.69 7.64 -1.02
CA TYR A 41 18.01 6.98 -2.12
C TYR A 41 16.48 7.09 -2.02
N ILE A 42 15.90 6.87 -0.83
CA ILE A 42 14.47 7.06 -0.58
C ILE A 42 14.06 8.50 -0.89
N ALA A 43 14.82 9.49 -0.41
CA ALA A 43 14.54 10.89 -0.67
C ALA A 43 14.58 11.23 -2.18
N LEU A 44 15.55 10.68 -2.92
CA LEU A 44 15.64 10.86 -4.37
C LEU A 44 14.43 10.24 -5.10
N ILE A 45 13.99 9.05 -4.69
CA ILE A 45 12.81 8.40 -5.27
C ILE A 45 11.54 9.21 -4.99
N ILE A 46 11.34 9.69 -3.76
CA ILE A 46 10.21 10.55 -3.41
C ILE A 46 10.23 11.82 -4.27
N LEU A 47 11.38 12.49 -4.38
CA LEU A 47 11.52 13.71 -5.17
C LEU A 47 11.23 13.47 -6.65
N THR A 48 11.70 12.36 -7.21
CA THR A 48 11.41 12.03 -8.62
C THR A 48 9.93 11.73 -8.83
N PHE A 49 9.25 11.02 -7.92
CA PHE A 49 7.80 10.82 -7.99
C PHE A 49 7.01 12.11 -7.82
N GLN A 50 7.41 13.00 -6.91
CA GLN A 50 6.80 14.32 -6.76
C GLN A 50 6.93 15.13 -8.06
N LYS A 51 8.13 15.18 -8.64
CA LYS A 51 8.38 15.88 -9.91
C LYS A 51 7.61 15.27 -11.09
N GLN A 52 7.45 13.94 -11.12
CA GLN A 52 6.61 13.26 -12.12
C GLN A 52 5.12 13.57 -11.91
N GLY A 53 4.67 13.58 -10.66
CA GLY A 53 3.30 13.96 -10.29
C GLY A 53 2.98 15.40 -10.68
N GLU A 54 3.86 16.35 -10.35
CA GLU A 54 3.71 17.77 -10.72
C GLU A 54 3.66 17.97 -12.25
N LYS A 55 4.49 17.25 -13.01
CA LYS A 55 4.47 17.30 -14.48
C LYS A 55 3.16 16.80 -15.10
N GLN A 56 2.51 15.82 -14.47
CA GLN A 56 1.19 15.34 -14.89
C GLN A 56 0.07 16.33 -14.51
N ILE A 57 0.32 17.19 -13.52
CA ILE A 57 -0.54 18.26 -13.03
C ILE A 57 -0.09 19.60 -13.63
N HIS A 58 0.28 19.64 -14.91
CA HIS A 58 0.45 20.91 -15.63
C HIS A 58 -0.89 21.37 -16.20
N GLY A 59 -1.71 21.95 -15.32
CA GLY A 59 -2.90 22.73 -15.63
C GLY A 59 -3.16 23.72 -14.50
N GLU A 60 -3.81 24.85 -14.77
CA GLU A 60 -4.14 25.89 -13.77
C GLU A 60 -5.13 25.43 -12.68
N LEU A 61 -5.66 24.21 -12.79
CA LEU A 61 -6.64 23.64 -11.86
C LEU A 61 -5.96 22.80 -10.77
N ASP A 62 -6.41 22.96 -9.52
CA ASP A 62 -6.01 22.10 -8.40
C ASP A 62 -6.38 20.63 -8.65
N ARG A 63 -5.63 19.70 -8.03
CA ARG A 63 -5.87 18.25 -8.18
C ARG A 63 -7.32 17.87 -7.85
N ASN A 64 -7.87 18.45 -6.77
CA ASN A 64 -9.23 18.15 -6.36
C ASN A 64 -10.27 18.68 -7.35
N GLN A 65 -9.99 19.82 -8.00
CA GLN A 65 -10.87 20.38 -9.02
C GLN A 65 -10.87 19.53 -10.28
N ARG A 66 -9.70 19.05 -10.70
CA ARG A 66 -9.58 18.17 -11.87
C ARG A 66 -10.28 16.83 -11.64
N ASP A 67 -10.08 16.21 -10.47
CA ASP A 67 -10.72 14.93 -10.14
C ASP A 67 -12.25 15.07 -10.07
N CYS A 68 -12.74 16.19 -9.51
CA CYS A 68 -14.17 16.51 -9.51
C CYS A 68 -14.70 16.71 -10.94
N LEU A 69 -13.98 17.46 -11.77
CA LEU A 69 -14.39 17.73 -13.15
C LEU A 69 -14.41 16.44 -13.99
N ASP A 70 -13.39 15.60 -13.86
CA ASP A 70 -13.32 14.31 -14.55
C ASP A 70 -14.48 13.39 -14.11
N HIS A 71 -14.79 13.37 -12.81
CA HIS A 71 -15.93 12.62 -12.30
C HIS A 71 -17.26 13.14 -12.88
N VAL A 72 -17.48 14.45 -12.90
CA VAL A 72 -18.71 15.05 -13.44
C VAL A 72 -18.84 14.80 -14.95
N LEU A 73 -17.73 14.87 -15.70
CA LEU A 73 -17.73 14.66 -17.15
C LEU A 73 -17.89 13.19 -17.54
N ASN A 74 -17.30 12.26 -16.76
CA ASN A 74 -17.29 10.84 -17.10
C ASN A 74 -18.36 10.02 -16.36
N ALA A 75 -19.08 10.60 -15.40
CA ALA A 75 -20.13 9.90 -14.66
C ALA A 75 -21.24 9.43 -15.61
N LYS A 76 -21.43 8.11 -15.67
CA LYS A 76 -22.58 7.50 -16.33
C LYS A 76 -23.69 7.24 -15.30
N PRO A 77 -24.96 7.42 -15.67
CA PRO A 77 -26.06 7.09 -14.77
C PRO A 77 -26.02 5.60 -14.43
N ARG A 78 -26.31 5.26 -13.17
CA ARG A 78 -26.44 3.85 -12.77
C ARG A 78 -27.68 3.25 -13.44
N GLU A 79 -27.47 2.21 -14.23
CA GLU A 79 -28.57 1.45 -14.81
C GLU A 79 -29.28 0.63 -13.72
N ARG A 80 -30.50 1.01 -13.37
CA ARG A 80 -31.38 0.23 -12.49
C ARG A 80 -32.42 -0.50 -13.33
N PHE A 81 -32.50 -1.83 -13.19
CA PHE A 81 -33.50 -2.64 -13.88
C PHE A 81 -34.86 -2.55 -13.17
N MET A 82 -35.62 -1.47 -13.44
CA MET A 82 -36.97 -1.30 -12.90
C MET A 82 -38.01 -2.02 -13.80
N PRO A 83 -38.82 -2.95 -13.25
CA PRO A 83 -39.85 -3.61 -14.04
C PRO A 83 -40.93 -2.59 -14.46
N LYS A 84 -41.27 -2.57 -15.76
CA LYS A 84 -42.18 -1.57 -16.37
C LYS A 84 -43.62 -1.65 -15.86
N ASN A 85 -44.06 -2.81 -15.38
CA ASN A 85 -45.45 -3.05 -15.02
C ASN A 85 -45.66 -3.04 -13.49
N LYS A 86 -46.22 -1.95 -12.97
CA LYS A 86 -46.47 -1.74 -11.53
C LYS A 86 -47.52 -2.68 -10.92
N SER A 87 -48.40 -3.28 -11.73
CA SER A 87 -49.47 -4.17 -11.22
C SER A 87 -49.06 -5.65 -11.16
N SER A 88 -47.87 -6.00 -11.67
CA SER A 88 -47.41 -7.40 -11.73
C SER A 88 -46.69 -7.82 -10.44
N ILE A 89 -46.75 -9.12 -10.13
CA ILE A 89 -46.04 -9.76 -9.00
C ILE A 89 -44.53 -9.46 -9.07
N SER A 90 -43.98 -9.33 -10.28
CA SER A 90 -42.57 -8.97 -10.51
C SER A 90 -42.17 -7.64 -9.85
N PHE A 91 -43.07 -6.65 -9.76
CA PHE A 91 -42.79 -5.38 -9.07
C PHE A 91 -42.76 -5.55 -7.55
N ARG A 92 -43.62 -6.41 -7.00
CA ARG A 92 -43.63 -6.72 -5.55
C ARG A 92 -42.37 -7.47 -5.14
N VAL A 93 -41.93 -8.44 -5.95
CA VAL A 93 -40.67 -9.18 -5.72
C VAL A 93 -39.48 -8.22 -5.82
N TRP A 94 -39.45 -7.34 -6.82
CA TRP A 94 -38.40 -6.33 -6.96
C TRP A 94 -38.31 -5.41 -5.73
N LEU A 95 -39.45 -4.97 -5.19
CA LEU A 95 -39.49 -4.17 -3.95
C LEU A 95 -38.96 -4.91 -2.71
N ILE A 96 -39.20 -6.23 -2.62
CA ILE A 96 -38.68 -7.04 -1.50
C ILE A 96 -37.18 -7.22 -1.64
N VAL A 97 -36.70 -7.53 -2.86
CA VAL A 97 -35.27 -7.74 -3.13
C VAL A 97 -34.46 -6.44 -2.98
N ASP A 98 -35.02 -5.29 -3.37
CA ASP A 98 -34.37 -3.97 -3.23
C ASP A 98 -34.42 -3.43 -1.78
N SER A 99 -35.06 -4.16 -0.86
CA SER A 99 -35.18 -3.72 0.53
C SER A 99 -33.89 -3.99 1.33
N ILE A 100 -33.45 -2.99 2.09
CA ILE A 100 -32.26 -3.09 2.95
C ILE A 100 -32.35 -4.23 3.99
N LEU A 101 -33.56 -4.57 4.44
CA LEU A 101 -33.80 -5.66 5.37
C LEU A 101 -33.48 -7.03 4.75
N PHE A 102 -33.76 -7.20 3.46
CA PHE A 102 -33.42 -8.42 2.74
C PHE A 102 -31.90 -8.56 2.57
N ASP A 103 -31.18 -7.48 2.31
CA ASP A 103 -29.71 -7.48 2.26
C ASP A 103 -29.09 -7.95 3.58
N TYR A 104 -29.58 -7.44 4.72
CA TYR A 104 -29.13 -7.89 6.04
C TYR A 104 -29.46 -9.37 6.30
N PHE A 105 -30.60 -9.85 5.82
CA PHE A 105 -30.99 -11.26 5.94
C PHE A 105 -30.04 -12.19 5.16
N ILE A 106 -29.68 -11.84 3.92
CA ILE A 106 -28.70 -12.60 3.13
C ILE A 106 -27.32 -12.58 3.79
N MET A 107 -26.88 -11.42 4.31
CA MET A 107 -25.62 -11.32 5.03
C MET A 107 -25.58 -12.22 6.27
N LEU A 108 -26.68 -12.28 7.04
CA LEU A 108 -26.81 -13.19 8.18
C LEU A 108 -26.69 -14.65 7.75
N LEU A 109 -27.37 -15.06 6.67
CA LEU A 109 -27.29 -16.42 6.13
C LEU A 109 -25.87 -16.81 5.71
N ILE A 110 -25.12 -15.89 5.10
CA ILE A 110 -23.71 -16.10 4.74
C ILE A 110 -22.86 -16.30 6.01
N VAL A 111 -23.02 -15.43 7.02
CA VAL A 111 -22.28 -15.56 8.29
C VAL A 111 -22.58 -16.88 8.99
N LEU A 112 -23.85 -17.27 9.07
CA LEU A 112 -24.26 -18.55 9.65
C LEU A 112 -23.67 -19.74 8.89
N ASN A 113 -23.60 -19.67 7.56
CA ASN A 113 -22.97 -20.70 6.75
C ASN A 113 -21.45 -20.79 6.98
N CYS A 114 -20.75 -19.65 7.08
CA CYS A 114 -19.33 -19.62 7.44
C CYS A 114 -19.08 -20.22 8.83
N ILE A 115 -19.90 -19.89 9.83
CA ILE A 115 -19.80 -20.47 11.18
C ILE A 115 -19.99 -22.00 11.11
N GLN A 116 -21.00 -22.47 10.38
CA GLN A 116 -21.27 -23.89 10.21
C GLN A 116 -20.10 -24.63 9.55
N LEU A 117 -19.40 -23.98 8.62
CA LEU A 117 -18.21 -24.53 7.98
C LEU A 117 -17.03 -24.62 8.96
N MET A 118 -16.84 -23.63 9.82
CA MET A 118 -15.75 -23.62 10.82
C MET A 118 -16.00 -24.57 12.01
N MET A 119 -17.27 -24.91 12.27
CA MET A 119 -17.66 -25.86 13.30
C MET A 119 -17.63 -27.33 12.83
N LYS A 120 -17.42 -27.57 11.53
CA LYS A 120 -17.17 -28.89 10.96
C LYS A 120 -15.67 -29.14 10.84
#